data_AF-A0A6G1S905-F1
#
_entry.id   AF-A0A6G1S905-F1
#
_cell.length_a   1.000
_cell.length_b   1.000
_cell.length_c   1.000
_cell.angle_alpha   90.00
_cell.angle_beta   90.00
_cell.angle_gamma   90.00
#
_symmetry.space_group_name_H-M   'P 1'
#
loop_
_entity.id
_entity.type
_entity.pdbx_description
1 polymer ?
#
loop_
_entity_poly.entity_id
_entity_poly.type
_entity_poly.pdbx_seq_one_letter_code
_entity_poly.pdbx_strand_id
1 'polypeptide(L)'
;FVESQNDPAKDPVVLWLNGGPGCSSLDGLFTELGPFQVNDDGKTLKLNEFSWNKLANVLFLESPAGVGYSYTKNDYEYNDDDSTAQENYRSLKEFFKRFPKFRGNPLYLTGESYAGVYLPTLG
;
A
#
# COMPACT_ATOMS: atom_id res chain seq x y z
N PHE A 1 -4.88 3.10 -4.18
CA PHE A 1 -4.03 3.06 -5.39
C PHE A 1 -4.09 4.42 -6.06
N VAL A 2 -2.95 5.01 -6.33
CA VAL A 2 -2.81 6.31 -7.02
C VAL A 2 -1.89 6.11 -8.22
N GLU A 3 -2.38 6.42 -9.41
CA GLU A 3 -1.60 6.27 -10.64
C GLU A 3 -0.48 7.33 -10.71
N SER A 4 0.55 7.04 -11.51
CA SER A 4 1.64 7.98 -11.74
C SER A 4 1.14 9.31 -12.33
N GLN A 5 1.75 10.42 -11.97
CA GLN A 5 1.48 11.73 -12.59
C GLN A 5 2.26 11.93 -13.90
N ASN A 6 3.24 11.06 -14.19
CA ASN A 6 4.09 11.14 -15.38
C ASN A 6 3.59 10.25 -16.53
N ASP A 7 3.89 8.95 -16.53
CA ASP A 7 3.41 7.98 -17.54
C ASP A 7 2.95 6.68 -16.86
N PRO A 8 1.70 6.60 -16.36
CA PRO A 8 1.18 5.42 -15.66
C PRO A 8 1.37 4.10 -16.40
N ALA A 9 1.35 4.12 -17.73
CA ALA A 9 1.47 2.91 -18.54
C ALA A 9 2.89 2.33 -18.52
N LYS A 10 3.92 3.14 -18.26
CA LYS A 10 5.33 2.71 -18.25
C LYS A 10 5.98 2.78 -16.87
N ASP A 11 5.51 3.68 -16.02
CA ASP A 11 6.06 3.90 -14.69
C ASP A 11 5.80 2.67 -13.79
N PRO A 12 6.68 2.38 -12.84
CA PRO A 12 6.59 1.17 -12.02
C PRO A 12 5.33 1.15 -11.15
N VAL A 13 4.91 -0.06 -10.76
CA VAL A 13 4.00 -0.25 -9.63
C VAL A 13 4.83 -0.38 -8.37
N VAL A 14 4.50 0.42 -7.36
CA VAL A 14 5.15 0.39 -6.04
C VAL A 14 4.10 0.00 -5.01
N LEU A 15 4.25 -1.16 -4.37
CA LEU A 15 3.48 -1.52 -3.18
C LEU A 15 4.08 -0.80 -1.98
N TRP A 16 3.26 -0.12 -1.19
CA TRP A 16 3.64 0.49 0.09
C TRP A 16 2.89 -0.15 1.25
N LEU A 17 3.66 -0.58 2.26
CA LEU A 17 3.16 -1.11 3.54
C LEU A 17 3.72 -0.31 4.72
N ASN A 18 2.86 0.26 5.56
CA ASN A 18 3.27 0.68 6.91
C ASN A 18 3.36 -0.55 7.84
N GLY A 19 4.09 -0.41 8.94
CA GLY A 19 4.35 -1.50 9.89
C GLY A 19 3.35 -1.59 11.05
N GLY A 20 3.87 -1.50 12.29
CA GLY A 20 3.12 -1.62 13.53
C GLY A 20 3.69 -2.70 14.45
N PRO A 21 3.31 -3.99 14.30
CA PRO A 21 2.32 -4.53 13.37
C PRO A 21 0.91 -4.01 13.64
N GLY A 22 0.12 -3.75 12.58
CA GLY A 22 -1.27 -3.31 12.69
C GLY A 22 -1.54 -1.83 12.38
N CYS A 23 -0.56 -1.08 11.88
CA CYS A 23 -0.74 0.32 11.47
C CYS A 23 -1.21 0.41 10.02
N SER A 24 -2.10 1.36 9.73
CA SER A 24 -2.65 1.55 8.40
C SER A 24 -1.64 2.17 7.42
N SER A 25 -1.58 1.60 6.22
CA SER A 25 -0.83 2.19 5.10
C SER A 25 -1.46 3.46 4.53
N LEU A 26 -2.65 3.85 4.97
CA LEU A 26 -3.22 5.17 4.67
C LEU A 26 -2.52 6.28 5.45
N ASP A 27 -1.79 5.97 6.52
CA ASP A 27 -0.88 6.93 7.14
C ASP A 27 0.18 7.36 6.12
N GLY A 28 0.87 6.40 5.48
CA GLY A 28 1.79 6.68 4.39
C GLY A 28 1.19 7.45 3.21
N LEU A 29 -0.10 7.25 2.93
CA LEU A 29 -0.81 8.03 1.91
C LEU A 29 -1.03 9.49 2.34
N PHE A 30 -1.50 9.73 3.55
CA PHE A 30 -2.02 11.03 3.97
C PHE A 30 -1.05 11.88 4.81
N THR A 31 0.05 11.31 5.29
CA THR A 31 1.01 12.02 6.15
C THR A 31 2.44 11.93 5.62
N GLU A 32 2.74 10.97 4.75
CA GLU A 32 4.10 10.74 4.23
C GLU A 32 4.22 11.05 2.72
N LEU A 33 4.05 10.03 1.86
CA LEU A 33 4.49 10.03 0.46
C LEU A 33 3.36 10.07 -0.58
N GLY A 34 2.10 10.06 -0.14
CA GLY A 34 0.96 10.18 -1.06
C GLY A 34 0.81 11.59 -1.67
N PRO A 35 -0.04 11.73 -2.71
CA PRO A 35 -0.20 12.97 -3.48
C PRO A 35 -0.79 14.13 -2.69
N PHE A 36 -1.52 13.81 -1.61
CA PHE A 36 -2.18 14.79 -0.78
C PHE A 36 -1.95 14.47 0.69
N GLN A 37 -1.63 15.50 1.48
CA GLN A 37 -1.50 15.40 2.92
C GLN A 37 -2.71 16.02 3.62
N VAL A 38 -3.14 15.41 4.72
CA VAL A 38 -4.19 15.97 5.58
C VAL A 38 -3.64 17.18 6.33
N ASN A 39 -4.41 18.28 6.35
CA ASN A 39 -4.07 19.47 7.15
C ASN A 39 -4.48 19.28 8.62
N ASP A 40 -3.96 20.14 9.49
CA ASP A 40 -4.22 20.11 10.95
C ASP A 40 -5.71 20.21 11.32
N ASP A 41 -6.56 20.73 10.41
CA ASP A 41 -8.01 20.78 10.61
C ASP A 41 -8.71 19.41 10.50
N GLY A 42 -7.98 18.37 10.06
CA GLY A 42 -8.48 17.01 9.83
C GLY A 42 -9.56 16.92 8.74
N LYS A 43 -9.72 17.95 7.91
CA LYS A 43 -10.85 18.11 6.98
C LYS A 43 -10.40 18.49 5.57
N THR A 44 -9.31 19.23 5.43
CA THR A 44 -8.79 19.67 4.14
C THR A 44 -7.49 18.95 3.78
N LEU A 45 -7.21 18.93 2.48
CA LEU A 45 -6.02 18.31 1.92
C LEU A 45 -5.14 19.37 1.25
N LYS A 46 -3.82 19.24 1.39
CA LYS A 46 -2.83 20.01 0.63
C LYS A 46 -2.07 19.09 -0.32
N LEU A 47 -1.63 19.62 -1.46
CA LEU A 47 -0.80 18.89 -2.40
C LEU A 47 0.57 18.58 -1.78
N ASN A 48 1.08 17.36 -1.97
CA ASN A 48 2.44 16.99 -1.63
C ASN A 48 3.36 17.13 -2.86
N GLU A 49 4.22 18.14 -2.84
CA GLU A 49 5.18 18.39 -3.93
C GLU A 49 6.25 17.29 -4.07
N PHE A 50 6.39 16.41 -3.08
CA PHE A 50 7.37 15.33 -3.07
C PHE A 50 6.72 13.94 -3.14
N SER A 51 5.46 13.87 -3.56
CA SER A 51 4.76 12.59 -3.63
C SER A 51 5.46 11.60 -4.55
N TRP A 52 5.57 10.35 -4.10
CA TRP A 52 6.13 9.26 -4.88
C TRP A 52 5.32 8.96 -6.14
N ASN A 53 4.02 9.27 -6.14
CA ASN A 53 3.21 9.06 -7.33
C ASN A 53 3.55 10.04 -8.48
N LYS A 54 4.50 10.95 -8.30
CA LYS A 54 5.05 11.72 -9.43
C LYS A 54 5.75 10.85 -10.47
N LEU A 55 6.29 9.70 -10.08
CA LEU A 55 7.09 8.81 -10.94
C LEU A 55 6.71 7.32 -10.81
N ALA A 56 5.61 7.00 -10.10
CA ALA A 56 5.21 5.63 -9.85
C ALA A 56 3.69 5.50 -9.66
N ASN A 57 3.17 4.32 -9.97
CA ASN A 57 1.83 3.90 -9.60
C ASN A 57 1.88 3.30 -8.19
N VAL A 58 1.40 4.01 -7.16
CA VAL A 58 1.58 3.61 -5.76
C VAL A 58 0.33 2.91 -5.22
N LEU A 59 0.50 1.67 -4.75
CA LEU A 59 -0.51 0.86 -4.09
C LEU A 59 -0.27 0.89 -2.57
N PHE A 60 -1.05 1.69 -1.86
CA PHE A 60 -1.16 1.64 -0.40
C PHE A 60 -2.13 0.52 -0.01
N LEU A 61 -1.65 -0.49 0.72
CA LEU A 61 -2.44 -1.63 1.15
C LEU A 61 -2.52 -1.66 2.68
N GLU A 62 -3.73 -1.51 3.24
CA GLU A 62 -3.96 -1.72 4.67
C GLU A 62 -3.97 -3.23 4.96
N SER A 63 -3.01 -3.69 5.77
CA SER A 63 -2.78 -5.10 6.04
C SER A 63 -2.15 -5.28 7.43
N PRO A 64 -2.43 -6.39 8.15
CA PRO A 64 -3.35 -7.49 7.79
C PRO A 64 -4.84 -7.10 7.91
N ALA A 65 -5.75 -8.06 7.72
CA ALA A 65 -7.16 -7.86 8.05
C ALA A 65 -7.29 -7.32 9.48
N GLY A 66 -8.07 -6.25 9.67
CA GLY A 66 -8.26 -5.51 10.92
C GLY A 66 -7.56 -4.19 11.02
N VAL A 67 -6.64 -3.95 10.10
CA VAL A 67 -5.99 -2.66 9.98
C VAL A 67 -6.87 -1.72 9.16
N GLY A 68 -7.25 -0.60 9.78
CA GLY A 68 -8.02 0.47 9.14
C GLY A 68 -9.34 -0.03 8.56
N TYR A 69 -9.49 0.00 7.24
CA TYR A 69 -10.70 -0.47 6.57
C TYR A 69 -10.65 -1.93 6.09
N SER A 70 -9.52 -2.62 6.26
CA SER A 70 -9.41 -4.05 5.97
C SER A 70 -10.12 -4.87 7.04
N TYR A 71 -10.94 -5.86 6.64
CA TYR A 71 -11.72 -6.67 7.56
C TYR A 71 -11.85 -8.12 7.08
N THR A 72 -12.14 -9.03 8.02
CA THR A 72 -12.50 -10.42 7.75
C THR A 72 -13.93 -10.70 8.24
N LYS A 73 -14.59 -11.68 7.61
CA LYS A 73 -15.90 -12.19 8.04
C LYS A 73 -15.80 -13.38 8.99
N ASN A 74 -14.64 -14.02 9.03
CA ASN A 74 -14.36 -15.08 9.99
C ASN A 74 -14.03 -14.43 11.34
N ASP A 75 -14.14 -15.19 12.42
CA ASP A 75 -13.57 -14.75 13.71
C ASP A 75 -12.09 -14.38 13.49
N TYR A 76 -11.61 -13.35 14.18
CA TYR A 76 -10.21 -12.92 14.13
C TYR A 76 -9.31 -14.02 14.66
N GLU A 77 -9.03 -15.02 13.83
CA GLU A 77 -7.97 -15.96 14.07
C GLU A 77 -6.67 -15.23 13.81
N TYR A 78 -5.84 -15.22 14.85
CA TYR A 78 -4.50 -14.68 14.95
C TYR A 78 -3.78 -14.42 13.62
N ASN A 79 -3.38 -13.16 13.37
CA ASN A 79 -2.47 -12.84 12.27
C ASN A 79 -1.03 -13.12 12.73
N ASP A 80 -0.30 -13.93 11.98
CA ASP A 80 1.15 -14.10 12.11
C ASP A 80 1.84 -13.65 10.82
N ASP A 81 3.18 -13.69 10.81
CA ASP A 81 3.97 -13.22 9.66
C ASP A 81 3.68 -14.04 8.39
N ASP A 82 3.45 -15.35 8.53
CA ASP A 82 3.20 -16.26 7.41
C ASP A 82 1.81 -16.04 6.81
N SER A 83 0.77 -15.92 7.65
CA SER A 83 -0.60 -15.66 7.21
C SER A 83 -0.70 -14.28 6.56
N THR A 84 -0.07 -13.26 7.16
CA THR A 84 -0.01 -11.90 6.62
C THR A 84 0.69 -11.87 5.25
N ALA A 85 1.81 -12.57 5.09
CA ALA A 85 2.52 -12.66 3.80
C ALA A 85 1.65 -13.32 2.72
N GLN A 86 0.99 -14.43 3.05
CA GLN A 86 0.10 -15.14 2.11
C GLN A 86 -1.09 -14.29 1.68
N GLU A 87 -1.70 -13.54 2.60
CA GLU A 87 -2.82 -12.65 2.30
C GLU A 87 -2.40 -11.44 1.47
N ASN A 88 -1.23 -10.86 1.76
CA ASN A 88 -0.63 -9.80 0.93
C ASN A 88 -0.35 -10.30 -0.49
N TYR A 89 0.20 -11.50 -0.64
CA TYR A 89 0.42 -12.13 -1.95
C TYR A 89 -0.88 -12.34 -2.73
N ARG A 90 -1.93 -12.86 -2.07
CA ARG A 90 -3.26 -13.02 -2.68
C ARG A 90 -3.84 -11.66 -3.10
N SER A 91 -3.73 -10.66 -2.24
CA SER A 91 -4.22 -9.30 -2.52
C SER A 91 -3.51 -8.67 -3.72
N LEU A 92 -2.19 -8.86 -3.83
CA LEU A 92 -1.41 -8.38 -4.97
C LEU A 92 -1.79 -9.11 -6.28
N LYS A 93 -2.05 -10.43 -6.22
CA LYS A 93 -2.57 -11.17 -7.38
C LYS A 93 -3.94 -10.67 -7.81
N GLU A 94 -4.85 -10.42 -6.87
CA GLU A 94 -6.17 -9.86 -7.18
C GLU A 94 -6.08 -8.43 -7.73
N PHE A 95 -5.14 -7.62 -7.24
CA PHE A 95 -4.82 -6.32 -7.81
C PHE A 95 -4.44 -6.44 -9.29
N PHE A 96 -3.49 -7.30 -9.66
CA PHE A 96 -3.11 -7.49 -11.07
C PHE A 96 -4.18 -8.20 -11.92
N LYS A 97 -5.08 -8.97 -11.32
CA LYS A 97 -6.29 -9.46 -12.01
C LYS A 97 -7.23 -8.32 -12.35
N ARG A 98 -7.47 -7.41 -11.40
CA ARG A 98 -8.37 -6.27 -11.55
C ARG A 98 -7.81 -5.18 -12.48
N PHE A 99 -6.49 -4.97 -12.44
CA PHE A 99 -5.79 -3.96 -13.23
C PHE A 99 -4.76 -4.63 -14.18
N PRO A 100 -5.21 -5.37 -15.19
CA PRO A 100 -4.31 -6.12 -16.07
C PRO A 100 -3.33 -5.24 -16.85
N LYS A 101 -3.68 -3.95 -17.06
CA LYS A 101 -2.82 -2.97 -17.74
C LYS A 101 -1.45 -2.76 -17.06
N PHE A 102 -1.33 -3.04 -15.76
CA PHE A 102 -0.09 -2.85 -15.00
C PHE A 102 0.79 -4.10 -14.89
N ARG A 103 0.37 -5.26 -15.44
CA ARG A 103 1.13 -6.51 -15.31
C ARG A 103 2.51 -6.49 -15.97
N GLY A 104 2.69 -5.61 -16.96
CA GLY A 104 3.96 -5.43 -17.65
C GLY A 104 4.90 -4.42 -16.99
N ASN A 105 4.43 -3.70 -15.97
CA ASN A 105 5.21 -2.66 -15.30
C ASN A 105 6.16 -3.31 -14.28
N PRO A 106 7.37 -2.76 -14.08
CA PRO A 106 8.23 -3.19 -12.98
C PRO A 106 7.50 -3.05 -11.64
N LEU A 107 7.65 -4.06 -10.77
CA LEU A 107 7.07 -4.07 -9.43
C LEU A 107 8.16 -3.90 -8.38
N TYR A 108 7.96 -2.95 -7.46
CA TYR A 108 8.80 -2.78 -6.27
C TYR A 108 7.95 -2.95 -5.01
N LEU A 109 8.49 -3.70 -4.05
CA LEU A 109 7.89 -3.87 -2.72
C LEU A 109 8.60 -2.94 -1.75
N THR A 110 7.88 -1.99 -1.16
CA THR A 110 8.42 -0.99 -0.24
C THR A 110 7.54 -0.83 0.99
N GLY A 111 8.10 -0.23 2.04
CA GLY A 111 7.40 -0.05 3.29
C GLY A 111 8.31 0.40 4.43
N GLU A 112 7.69 0.63 5.59
CA GLU A 112 8.33 1.20 6.77
C GLU A 112 8.13 0.36 8.03
N SER A 113 9.09 0.44 8.97
CA SER A 113 8.99 -0.14 10.31
C SER A 113 8.87 -1.67 10.26
N TYR A 114 7.83 -2.27 10.87
CA TYR A 114 7.58 -3.71 10.83
C TYR A 114 7.35 -4.25 9.42
N ALA A 115 7.15 -3.40 8.40
CA ALA A 115 7.23 -3.82 7.02
C ALA A 115 8.61 -4.38 6.62
N GLY A 116 9.65 -4.11 7.40
CA GLY A 116 10.94 -4.82 7.31
C GLY A 116 10.84 -6.33 7.53
N VAL A 117 9.75 -6.82 8.15
CA VAL A 117 9.38 -8.24 8.20
C VAL A 117 8.41 -8.58 7.08
N TYR A 118 7.37 -7.76 6.86
CA TYR A 118 6.33 -8.03 5.84
C TYR A 118 6.88 -8.15 4.42
N LEU A 119 7.87 -7.34 4.05
CA LEU A 119 8.37 -7.28 2.67
C LEU A 119 9.27 -8.48 2.34
N PRO A 120 10.25 -8.88 3.18
CA PRO A 120 11.05 -10.07 2.90
C PRO A 120 10.25 -11.38 2.95
N THR A 121 9.19 -11.48 3.76
CA THR A 121 8.34 -12.69 3.80
C THR A 121 7.35 -12.77 2.62
N LEU A 122 7.01 -11.63 2.02
CA LEU A 122 6.18 -11.55 0.82
C LEU A 122 6.95 -11.84 -0.49
N GLY A 123 8.25 -11.50 -0.51
CA GLY A 123 9.13 -11.52 -1.68
C GLY A 123 9.70 -12.88 -2.08
#